data_AF-A0A524IFT9-F1
#
_entry.id   AF-A0A524IFT9-F1
#
_cell.length_a   1.000
_cell.length_b   1.000
_cell.length_c   1.000
_cell.angle_alpha   90.00
_cell.angle_beta   90.00
_cell.angle_gamma   90.00
#
_symmetry.space_group_name_H-M   'P 1'
#
loop_
_entity.id
_entity.type
_entity.pdbx_description
1 polymer ?
#
loop_
_entity_poly.entity_id
_entity_poly.type
_entity_poly.pdbx_seq_one_letter_code
_entity_poly.pdbx_strand_id
1 'polypeptide(L)' 'MADREVEEKIGEGLIRIGALTREQAEEILALQNGGDKRLFGEIALEKEFIEVRTLIDYLRTKGV' A
#
# COMPACT_ATOMS: atom_id res chain seq x y z
N MET A 1 -26.47 3.78 14.45
CA MET A 1 -25.43 4.56 13.73
C MET A 1 -24.49 3.52 13.16
N ALA A 2 -24.38 3.41 11.84
CA ALA A 2 -23.57 2.37 11.22
C ALA A 2 -22.09 2.72 11.41
N ASP A 3 -21.39 1.94 12.25
CA ASP A 3 -19.94 1.84 12.17
C ASP A 3 -19.62 1.37 10.75
N ARG A 4 -19.20 2.29 9.90
CA ARG A 4 -18.52 1.92 8.66
C ARG A 4 -17.15 1.44 9.11
N GLU A 5 -16.91 0.14 9.06
CA GLU A 5 -15.56 -0.39 9.14
C GLU A 5 -14.72 0.41 8.13
N VAL A 6 -13.86 1.28 8.65
CA VAL A 6 -12.92 2.03 7.82
C VAL A 6 -11.94 0.99 7.31
N GLU A 7 -12.19 0.48 6.11
CA GLU A 7 -11.29 -0.43 5.44
C GLU A 7 -9.93 0.27 5.31
N GLU A 8 -8.96 -0.19 6.12
CA GLU A 8 -7.61 0.35 6.13
C GLU A 8 -7.04 0.31 4.71
N LYS A 9 -6.54 1.45 4.23
CA LYS A 9 -5.93 1.51 2.90
C LYS A 9 -4.62 0.72 2.89
N ILE A 10 -4.30 0.11 1.76
CA ILE A 10 -3.09 -0.71 1.61
C ILE A 10 -1.80 0.03 2.03
N GLY A 11 -1.66 1.31 1.65
CA GLY A 11 -0.49 2.11 2.03
C GLY A 11 -0.39 2.31 3.55
N GLU A 12 -1.51 2.53 4.23
CA GLU A 12 -1.56 2.68 5.69
C GLU A 12 -1.20 1.37 6.40
N GLY A 13 -1.72 0.24 5.89
CA GLY A 13 -1.41 -1.07 6.44
C GLY A 13 0.05 -1.47 6.22
N LEU A 14 0.64 -1.17 5.06
CA LEU A 14 2.05 -1.42 4.77
C LEU A 14 2.97 -0.57 5.67
N ILE A 15 2.60 0.68 5.97
CA ILE A 15 3.31 1.51 6.96
C ILE A 15 3.18 0.91 8.36
N ARG A 16 1.96 0.49 8.74
CA ARG A 16 1.70 -0.06 10.08
C ARG A 16 2.52 -1.32 10.38
N ILE A 17 2.75 -2.17 9.38
CA ILE A 17 3.60 -3.37 9.54
C ILE A 17 5.11 -3.08 9.38
N GLY A 18 5.49 -1.81 9.12
CA GLY A 18 6.87 -1.41 8.92
C GLY A 18 7.45 -1.78 7.55
N ALA A 19 6.61 -2.15 6.59
CA ALA A 19 7.05 -2.47 5.22
C ALA A 19 7.32 -1.22 4.38
N LEU A 20 6.68 -0.09 4.70
CA LEU A 20 6.89 1.20 4.04
C LEU A 20 7.10 2.32 5.06
N THR A 21 7.87 3.32 4.68
CA THR A 21 7.87 4.61 5.37
C THR A 21 6.72 5.49 4.87
N ARG A 22 6.39 6.53 5.65
CA ARG A 22 5.40 7.54 5.22
C ARG A 22 5.83 8.25 3.94
N GLU A 23 7.11 8.59 3.82
CA GLU A 23 7.67 9.28 2.64
C GLU A 23 7.55 8.41 1.38
N GLN A 24 7.88 7.11 1.49
CA GLN A 24 7.74 6.17 0.38
C GLN A 24 6.28 6.03 -0.08
N ALA A 25 5.33 5.97 0.86
CA ALA A 25 3.91 5.94 0.54
C ALA A 25 3.43 7.23 -0.14
N GLU A 26 3.90 8.38 0.33
CA GLU A 26 3.59 9.69 -0.28
C GLU A 26 4.15 9.80 -1.70
N GLU A 27 5.35 9.26 -1.96
CA GLU A 27 5.93 9.20 -3.30
C GLU A 27 5.06 8.35 -4.25
N ILE A 28 4.61 7.18 -3.81
CA ILE A 28 3.73 6.33 -4.61
C ILE A 28 2.40 7.05 -4.90
N LEU A 29 1.81 7.70 -3.90
CA LEU A 29 0.58 8.47 -4.07
C LEU A 29 0.76 9.65 -5.02
N ALA A 30 1.90 10.33 -4.97
CA ALA A 30 2.22 11.42 -5.90
C ALA A 30 2.26 10.93 -7.35
N LEU A 31 2.80 9.73 -7.60
CA LEU A 31 2.81 9.12 -8.93
C LEU A 31 1.40 8.78 -9.42
N GLN A 32 0.56 8.17 -8.59
CA GLN A 32 -0.83 7.87 -8.93
C GLN A 32 -1.64 9.15 -9.20
N ASN A 33 -1.48 10.16 -8.34
CA ASN A 33 -2.12 11.47 -8.53
C ASN A 33 -1.59 12.22 -9.76
N GLY A 34 -0.35 11.93 -10.18
CA GLY A 34 0.26 12.43 -11.40
C GLY A 34 -0.24 11.76 -12.68
N GLY A 35 -1.15 10.78 -12.57
CA GLY A 35 -1.76 10.08 -13.71
C GLY A 35 -1.19 8.70 -14.00
N ASP A 36 -0.30 8.17 -13.16
CA ASP A 36 0.10 6.76 -13.22
C ASP A 36 -1.11 5.87 -12.90
N LYS A 37 -1.42 4.95 -13.81
CA LYS A 37 -2.60 4.07 -13.71
C LYS A 37 -2.33 2.76 -12.97
N ARG A 38 -1.08 2.51 -12.58
CA ARG A 38 -0.68 1.29 -11.87
C ARG A 38 -1.21 1.30 -10.44
N LEU A 39 -1.37 0.10 -9.89
CA LEU A 39 -1.80 -0.08 -8.51
C LEU A 39 -0.70 0.35 -7.55
N PHE A 40 -1.08 0.76 -6.34
CA PHE A 40 -0.14 1.20 -5.30
C PHE A 40 0.95 0.14 -5.05
N GLY A 41 0.54 -1.13 -4.92
CA GLY A 41 1.47 -2.24 -4.71
C GLY A 41 2.40 -2.50 -5.89
N GLU A 42 1.96 -2.27 -7.13
CA GLU A 42 2.80 -2.45 -8.32
C GLU A 42 3.91 -1.41 -8.37
N ILE A 43 3.57 -0.15 -8.08
CA ILE A 43 4.54 0.94 -8.01
C ILE A 43 5.52 0.69 -6.86
N ALA A 44 5.03 0.24 -5.70
CA ALA A 44 5.88 -0.08 -4.55
C ALA A 44 6.89 -1.20 -4.85
N LEU A 45 6.53 -2.19 -5.67
CA LEU A 45 7.42 -3.25 -6.12
C LEU A 45 8.44 -2.76 -7.15
N GLU A 46 8.01 -1.99 -8.14
CA GLU A 46 8.92 -1.42 -9.15
C GLU A 46 9.97 -0.49 -8.52
N LYS A 47 9.56 0.28 -7.50
CA LYS A 47 10.44 1.16 -6.73
C LYS A 47 11.36 0.42 -5.76
N GLU A 48 11.24 -0.90 -5.66
CA GLU A 48 11.94 -1.74 -4.68
C GLU A 48 11.72 -1.30 -3.22
N PHE A 49 10.61 -0.59 -2.95
CA PHE A 49 10.26 -0.18 -1.59
C PHE A 49 9.76 -1.34 -0.74
N ILE A 50 9.14 -2.33 -1.40
CA ILE A 50 8.74 -3.60 -0.80
C ILE A 50 9.12 -4.74 -1.74
N GLU A 51 9.22 -5.94 -1.18
CA GLU A 51 9.32 -7.17 -1.97
C GLU A 51 7.94 -7.77 -2.26
N VAL A 52 7.84 -8.56 -3.33
CA VAL A 52 6.61 -9.28 -3.73
C VAL A 52 6.08 -10.12 -2.59
N ARG A 53 6.98 -10.77 -1.83
CA ARG A 53 6.60 -11.59 -0.68
C ARG A 53 5.90 -10.78 0.41
N THR A 54 6.42 -9.60 0.74
CA THR A 54 5.84 -8.70 1.75
C THR A 54 4.43 -8.26 1.35
N LEU A 55 4.23 -7.95 0.07
CA LEU A 55 2.91 -7.58 -0.46
C LEU A 55 1.92 -8.75 -0.36
N ILE A 56 2.33 -9.95 -0.78
CA ILE A 56 1.48 -11.15 -0.69
C ILE A 56 1.13 -11.48 0.77
N ASP A 57 2.11 -11.44 1.66
CA ASP A 57 1.91 -11.73 3.08
C ASP A 57 0.93 -10.72 3.70
N TYR A 58 1.04 -9.43 3.38
CA TYR A 58 0.06 -8.43 3.79
C TYR A 58 -1.35 -8.72 3.26
N LEU A 59 -1.50 -8.98 1.96
CA LEU A 59 -2.81 -9.26 1.35
C LEU A 59 -3.48 -10.49 1.98
N ARG A 60 -2.71 -11.54 2.29
CA ARG A 60 -3.20 -12.72 3.00
C ARG A 60 -3.76 -12.38 4.39
N THR A 61 -3.16 -11.45 5.12
CA THR A 61 -3.70 -11.01 6.42
C THR A 61 -5.02 -10.25 6.29
N LYS A 62 -5.32 -9.69 5.12
CA LYS A 62 -6.57 -9.00 4.82
C LYS A 62 -7.69 -9.91 4.32
N GLY A 63 -7.40 -11.19 4.06
CA GLY A 63 -8.41 -12.16 3.63
C GLY A 63 -8.97 -11.92 2.21
N VAL A 64 -8.22 -11.19 1.37
CA VAL A 64 -8.50 -10.97 -0.05
C VAL A 64 -7.81 -11.99 -0.94
#